data_AF-A0A350AGT1-F1
#
_entry.id   AF-A0A350AGT1-F1
#
_cell.length_a   1.000
_cell.length_b   1.000
_cell.length_c   1.000
_cell.angle_alpha   90.00
_cell.angle_beta   90.00
_cell.angle_gamma   90.00
#
_symmetry.space_group_name_H-M   'P 1'
#
loop_
_entity.id
_entity.type
_entity.pdbx_description
1 polymer ?
#
loop_
_entity_poly.entity_id
_entity_poly.type
_entity_poly.pdbx_seq_one_letter_code
_entity_poly.pdbx_strand_id
1 'polypeptide(L)'
;YHRPRGIVASGVEEPNALMNMGVGARAEPNQRATTTELFDGLVAASQNHWPSLEFDIGAVNTYLSRFLPAGFYYKMFLYPRAFWKHVYEPFIRQSAGLGRAPDAETSDADTYEHFHATVDVLVVGGGVAGLQAALSAGRAGARVMVMEQTAHWGGRAPVDGGTIDGMAP
;
A
#
# COMPACT_ATOMS: atom_id res chain seq x y z
N TYR A 1 -16.56 8.79 -5.90
CA TYR A 1 -16.32 7.37 -6.24
C TYR A 1 -16.03 7.28 -7.74
N HIS A 2 -15.12 6.41 -8.17
CA HIS A 2 -14.80 6.15 -9.59
C HIS A 2 -14.36 7.37 -10.44
N ARG A 3 -13.65 8.33 -9.85
CA ARG A 3 -12.97 9.38 -10.64
C ARG A 3 -11.66 8.79 -11.19
N PRO A 4 -11.29 9.07 -12.45
CA PRO A 4 -9.98 8.68 -12.98
C PRO A 4 -8.85 9.17 -12.06
N ARG A 5 -7.88 8.30 -11.79
CA ARG A 5 -6.68 8.57 -10.99
C ARG A 5 -5.45 8.06 -11.71
N GLY A 6 -4.31 8.67 -11.43
CA GLY A 6 -2.99 8.20 -11.84
C GLY A 6 -2.05 8.10 -10.65
N ILE A 7 -0.84 7.61 -10.90
CA ILE A 7 0.27 7.66 -9.95
C ILE A 7 0.60 9.13 -9.66
N VAL A 8 0.86 9.46 -8.39
CA VAL A 8 1.14 10.83 -7.94
C VAL A 8 2.34 10.93 -6.99
N ALA A 9 2.85 9.80 -6.48
CA ALA A 9 3.99 9.75 -5.58
C ALA A 9 4.97 8.62 -5.97
N SER A 10 6.01 8.41 -5.16
CA SER A 10 7.08 7.43 -5.44
C SER A 10 7.48 6.60 -4.22
N GLY A 11 6.64 6.56 -3.18
CA GLY A 11 6.90 5.81 -1.96
C GLY A 11 5.61 5.33 -1.30
N VAL A 12 5.69 5.06 0.01
CA VAL A 12 4.56 4.59 0.83
C VAL A 12 3.38 5.57 0.86
N GLU A 13 3.63 6.83 0.54
CA GLU A 13 2.66 7.92 0.50
C GLU A 13 1.75 7.91 -0.74
N GLU A 14 1.98 7.02 -1.72
CA GLU A 14 1.11 6.87 -2.90
C GLU A 14 -0.32 6.43 -2.51
N PRO A 15 -1.34 7.26 -2.80
CA PRO A 15 -2.71 7.00 -2.37
C PRO A 15 -3.59 6.33 -3.44
N ASN A 16 -3.20 6.36 -4.71
CA ASN A 16 -4.04 5.94 -5.84
C ASN A 16 -3.63 4.57 -6.40
N ALA A 17 -2.35 4.36 -6.64
CA ALA A 17 -1.85 3.21 -7.40
C ALA A 17 -1.74 1.94 -6.55
N LEU A 18 -2.90 1.39 -6.19
CA LEU A 18 -3.03 0.11 -5.51
C LEU A 18 -3.41 -0.99 -6.50
N MET A 19 -2.77 -2.15 -6.42
CA MET A 19 -2.94 -3.32 -7.28
C MET A 19 -3.32 -4.56 -6.47
N ASN A 20 -4.07 -5.47 -7.08
CA ASN A 20 -4.08 -6.88 -6.64
C ASN A 20 -2.86 -7.54 -7.31
N MET A 21 -1.97 -8.14 -6.52
CA MET A 21 -0.77 -8.82 -7.04
C MET A 21 -0.83 -10.32 -6.79
N GLY A 22 -0.19 -11.09 -7.65
CA GLY A 22 -0.14 -12.55 -7.55
C GLY A 22 -1.47 -13.24 -7.88
N VAL A 23 -1.48 -14.56 -7.69
CA VAL A 23 -2.62 -15.44 -7.99
C VAL A 23 -2.72 -16.55 -6.95
N GLY A 24 -3.92 -17.10 -6.76
CA GLY A 24 -4.16 -18.22 -5.84
C GLY A 24 -3.71 -17.93 -4.41
N ALA A 25 -2.90 -18.83 -3.85
CA ALA A 25 -2.37 -18.73 -2.48
C ALA A 25 -1.38 -17.57 -2.23
N ARG A 26 -0.91 -16.91 -3.30
CA ARG A 26 -0.01 -15.75 -3.23
C ARG A 26 -0.69 -14.46 -3.71
N ALA A 27 -2.03 -14.46 -3.76
CA ALA A 27 -2.79 -13.28 -4.15
C ALA A 27 -2.82 -12.28 -2.99
N GLU A 28 -2.30 -11.08 -3.22
CA GLU A 28 -2.25 -10.01 -2.23
C GLU A 28 -2.99 -8.76 -2.74
N PRO A 29 -4.10 -8.37 -2.09
CA PRO A 29 -4.83 -7.16 -2.45
C PRO A 29 -4.14 -5.91 -1.93
N ASN A 30 -4.44 -4.75 -2.53
CA ASN A 30 -4.00 -3.44 -2.05
C ASN A 30 -2.49 -3.23 -1.99
N GLN A 31 -1.73 -4.01 -2.76
CA GLN A 31 -0.29 -3.79 -2.91
C GLN A 31 -0.04 -2.47 -3.63
N ARG A 32 0.95 -1.72 -3.19
CA ARG A 32 1.20 -0.37 -3.71
C ARG A 32 2.30 -0.40 -4.74
N ALA A 33 1.97 0.08 -5.94
CA ALA A 33 2.85 -0.01 -7.10
C ALA A 33 4.21 0.68 -6.89
N THR A 34 4.29 1.69 -6.02
CA THR A 34 5.52 2.46 -5.75
C THR A 34 6.45 1.81 -4.73
N THR A 35 6.00 0.78 -4.02
CA THR A 35 6.80 0.12 -2.96
C THR A 35 7.00 -1.37 -3.18
N THR A 36 6.29 -1.97 -4.14
CA THR A 36 6.50 -3.37 -4.50
C THR A 36 7.50 -3.46 -5.64
N GLU A 37 8.57 -4.22 -5.44
CA GLU A 37 9.60 -4.43 -6.47
C GLU A 37 9.07 -5.30 -7.61
N LEU A 38 9.55 -5.02 -8.83
CA LEU A 38 9.29 -5.88 -9.98
C LEU A 38 10.12 -7.15 -9.89
N PHE A 39 9.51 -8.28 -10.18
CA PHE A 39 10.16 -9.57 -10.28
C PHE A 39 9.63 -10.36 -11.48
N ASP A 40 10.40 -11.36 -11.92
CA ASP A 40 10.00 -12.19 -13.06
C ASP A 40 8.71 -12.95 -12.79
N GLY A 41 7.79 -12.93 -13.75
CA GLY A 41 6.47 -13.55 -13.61
C GLY A 41 5.49 -12.80 -12.69
N LEU A 42 5.77 -11.55 -12.30
CA LEU A 42 4.82 -10.72 -11.55
C LEU A 42 3.50 -10.57 -12.30
N VAL A 43 2.40 -10.95 -11.64
CA VAL A 43 1.03 -10.74 -12.12
C VAL A 43 0.39 -9.63 -11.28
N ALA A 44 -0.17 -8.62 -11.93
CA ALA A 44 -0.87 -7.53 -11.25
C ALA A 44 -2.15 -7.15 -12.01
N ALA A 45 -3.17 -6.76 -11.26
CA ALA A 45 -4.42 -6.24 -11.78
C ALA A 45 -4.82 -4.96 -11.04
N SER A 46 -5.33 -3.97 -11.79
CA SER A 46 -5.95 -2.79 -11.22
C SER A 46 -7.22 -3.16 -10.43
N GLN A 47 -7.60 -2.28 -9.50
CA GLN A 47 -8.65 -2.55 -8.53
C GLN A 47 -9.76 -1.51 -8.63
N ASN A 48 -10.95 -1.85 -8.13
CA ASN A 48 -12.06 -0.92 -7.96
C ASN A 48 -12.59 -0.26 -9.27
N HIS A 49 -12.80 -1.07 -10.31
CA HIS A 49 -13.42 -0.67 -11.58
C HIS A 49 -14.26 -1.82 -12.16
N TRP A 50 -15.26 -1.53 -13.00
CA TRP A 50 -16.01 -2.58 -13.73
C TRP A 50 -16.62 -2.11 -15.07
N PRO A 51 -16.56 -2.91 -16.15
CA PRO A 51 -15.85 -4.19 -16.29
C PRO A 51 -14.33 -4.06 -16.38
N SER A 52 -13.78 -2.92 -16.81
CA SER A 52 -12.34 -2.67 -16.91
C SER A 52 -11.99 -1.25 -16.47
N LEU A 53 -10.71 -0.95 -16.32
CA LEU A 53 -10.24 0.39 -15.95
C LEU A 53 -10.59 1.43 -17.03
N GLU A 54 -10.50 1.05 -18.30
CA GLU A 54 -10.84 1.91 -19.45
C GLU A 54 -12.35 2.11 -19.60
N PHE A 55 -13.14 1.10 -19.20
CA PHE A 55 -14.59 1.10 -19.32
C PHE A 55 -15.23 0.92 -17.94
N ASP A 56 -15.09 1.90 -17.06
CA ASP A 56 -15.68 1.86 -15.71
C ASP A 56 -17.10 2.43 -15.71
N ILE A 57 -18.11 1.55 -15.67
CA ILE A 57 -19.53 1.93 -15.57
C ILE A 57 -19.81 2.63 -14.22
N GLY A 58 -19.03 2.32 -13.17
CA GLY A 58 -19.11 3.00 -11.89
C GLY A 58 -18.85 4.50 -11.97
N ALA A 59 -18.18 4.98 -13.03
CA ALA A 59 -17.93 6.40 -13.27
C ALA A 59 -19.23 7.23 -13.39
N VAL A 60 -20.36 6.62 -13.77
CA VAL A 60 -21.68 7.28 -13.84
C VAL A 60 -22.08 7.88 -12.49
N ASN A 61 -21.66 7.28 -11.37
CA ASN A 61 -21.92 7.80 -10.02
C ASN A 61 -21.36 9.21 -9.81
N THR A 62 -20.37 9.64 -10.60
CA THR A 62 -19.84 11.01 -10.56
C THR A 62 -20.93 12.03 -10.87
N TYR A 63 -21.81 11.74 -11.84
CA TYR A 63 -22.92 12.62 -12.23
C TYR A 63 -24.05 12.64 -11.20
N LEU A 64 -24.21 11.58 -10.41
CA LEU A 64 -25.21 11.46 -9.35
C LEU A 64 -24.69 11.87 -7.96
N SER A 65 -23.43 12.32 -7.87
CA SER A 65 -22.73 12.59 -6.61
C SER A 65 -23.46 13.57 -5.68
N ARG A 66 -24.25 14.50 -6.24
CA ARG A 66 -25.10 15.44 -5.47
C ARG A 66 -26.16 14.73 -4.61
N PHE A 67 -26.59 13.53 -4.99
CA PHE A 67 -27.59 12.73 -4.28
C PHE A 67 -26.98 11.66 -3.38
N LEU A 68 -25.66 11.47 -3.43
CA LEU A 68 -24.91 10.47 -2.67
C LEU A 68 -23.92 11.15 -1.71
N PRO A 69 -24.39 11.94 -0.72
CA PRO A 69 -23.51 12.57 0.25
C PRO A 69 -22.76 11.52 1.09
N ALA A 70 -21.65 11.94 1.71
CA ALA A 70 -20.89 11.08 2.61
C ALA A 70 -21.81 10.47 3.69
N GLY A 71 -21.72 9.15 3.87
CA GLY A 71 -22.55 8.41 4.82
C GLY A 71 -24.02 8.19 4.40
N PHE A 72 -24.40 8.54 3.17
CA PHE A 72 -25.74 8.28 2.62
C PHE A 72 -26.18 6.83 2.80
N TYR A 73 -25.30 5.88 2.50
CA TYR A 73 -25.62 4.46 2.57
C TYR A 73 -25.88 3.97 4.00
N TYR A 74 -25.21 4.55 5.01
CA TYR A 74 -25.51 4.23 6.42
C TYR A 74 -26.91 4.68 6.84
N LYS A 75 -27.45 5.75 6.25
CA LYS A 75 -28.81 6.23 6.58
C LYS A 75 -29.90 5.45 5.85
N MET A 76 -29.64 5.08 4.59
CA MET A 76 -30.67 4.46 3.74
C MET A 76 -30.72 2.94 3.82
N PHE A 77 -29.61 2.28 4.10
CA PHE A 77 -29.48 0.83 3.88
C PHE A 77 -29.19 0.01 5.14
N LEU A 78 -28.99 0.63 6.32
CA LEU A 78 -28.74 -0.13 7.55
C LEU A 78 -29.96 -0.94 8.04
N TYR A 79 -31.16 -0.54 7.63
CA TYR A 79 -32.42 -1.15 8.03
C TYR A 79 -33.24 -1.53 6.79
N PRO A 80 -33.82 -2.74 6.74
CA PRO A 80 -33.74 -3.84 7.71
C PRO A 80 -32.37 -4.55 7.69
N ARG A 81 -31.89 -5.03 8.86
CA ARG A 81 -30.58 -5.71 8.98
C ARG A 81 -30.37 -6.89 8.01
N ALA A 82 -31.44 -7.62 7.69
CA ALA A 82 -31.38 -8.73 6.74
C ALA A 82 -31.04 -8.26 5.32
N PHE A 83 -31.57 -7.11 4.90
CA PHE A 83 -31.25 -6.51 3.60
C PHE A 83 -29.83 -5.96 3.56
N TRP A 84 -29.31 -5.43 4.67
CA TRP A 84 -27.90 -5.04 4.75
C TRP A 84 -27.00 -6.22 4.38
N LYS A 85 -27.10 -7.36 5.09
CA LYS A 85 -26.23 -8.52 4.89
C LYS A 85 -26.36 -9.16 3.50
N HIS A 86 -27.58 -9.25 2.97
CA HIS A 86 -27.86 -10.08 1.79
C HIS A 86 -28.06 -9.29 0.49
N VAL A 87 -28.34 -8.00 0.57
CA VAL A 87 -28.64 -7.16 -0.60
C VAL A 87 -27.66 -6.00 -0.69
N TYR A 88 -27.63 -5.10 0.29
CA TYR A 88 -26.91 -3.84 0.14
C TYR A 88 -25.39 -4.00 0.31
N GLU A 89 -24.94 -4.71 1.33
CA GLU A 89 -23.52 -4.90 1.64
C GLU A 89 -22.74 -5.52 0.47
N PRO A 90 -23.21 -6.60 -0.20
CA PRO A 90 -22.49 -7.17 -1.34
C PRO A 90 -22.23 -6.15 -2.47
N PHE A 91 -23.24 -5.37 -2.88
CA PHE A 91 -23.09 -4.36 -3.94
C PHE A 91 -22.26 -3.16 -3.50
N ILE A 92 -22.43 -2.69 -2.26
CA ILE A 92 -21.64 -1.58 -1.72
C ILE A 92 -20.17 -2.00 -1.57
N ARG A 93 -19.90 -3.21 -1.06
CA ARG A 93 -18.53 -3.74 -0.96
C ARG A 93 -17.89 -3.91 -2.34
N GLN A 94 -18.65 -4.33 -3.35
CA GLN A 94 -18.13 -4.45 -4.71
C GLN A 94 -17.79 -3.10 -5.35
N SER A 95 -18.50 -2.03 -5.01
CA SER A 95 -18.34 -0.69 -5.61
C SER A 95 -17.44 0.25 -4.81
N ALA A 96 -17.34 0.08 -3.49
CA ALA A 96 -16.54 0.92 -2.60
C ALA A 96 -15.36 0.17 -1.98
N GLY A 97 -15.35 -1.16 -2.03
CA GLY A 97 -14.25 -1.97 -1.56
C GLY A 97 -13.03 -1.79 -2.47
N LEU A 98 -11.87 -1.74 -1.83
CA LEU A 98 -10.60 -1.89 -2.54
C LEU A 98 -10.34 -3.39 -2.79
N GLY A 99 -9.09 -3.79 -2.96
CA GLY A 99 -8.68 -5.11 -3.42
C GLY A 99 -9.46 -6.32 -2.98
N ARG A 100 -9.47 -7.33 -3.85
CA ARG A 100 -10.21 -8.57 -3.61
C ARG A 100 -9.37 -9.45 -2.70
N ALA A 101 -9.85 -9.65 -1.48
CA ALA A 101 -9.25 -10.63 -0.57
C ALA A 101 -9.26 -12.04 -1.20
N PRO A 102 -8.25 -12.88 -0.90
CA PRO A 102 -8.26 -14.30 -1.26
C PRO A 102 -9.55 -14.99 -0.77
N ASP A 103 -9.97 -16.03 -1.49
CA ASP A 103 -11.13 -16.82 -1.08
C ASP A 103 -10.83 -17.48 0.28
N ALA A 104 -11.82 -17.57 1.16
CA ALA A 104 -11.64 -17.99 2.55
C ALA A 104 -11.02 -19.39 2.73
N GLU A 105 -11.16 -20.26 1.73
CA GLU A 105 -10.58 -21.61 1.71
C GLU A 105 -9.11 -21.63 1.26
N THR A 106 -8.58 -20.48 0.83
CA THR A 106 -7.19 -20.34 0.37
C THR A 106 -6.28 -20.22 1.59
N SER A 107 -5.35 -21.17 1.74
CA SER A 107 -4.25 -21.05 2.71
C SER A 107 -3.16 -20.15 2.13
N ASP A 108 -2.62 -19.27 2.99
CA ASP A 108 -1.37 -18.58 2.72
C ASP A 108 -0.25 -19.61 2.49
N ALA A 109 0.57 -19.38 1.45
CA ALA A 109 1.66 -20.26 1.06
C ALA A 109 2.98 -19.92 1.76
N ASP A 110 3.06 -18.79 2.46
CA ASP A 110 4.30 -18.31 3.06
C ASP A 110 4.43 -18.66 4.54
N THR A 111 5.68 -18.63 5.01
CA THR A 111 6.05 -18.88 6.39
C THR A 111 6.63 -17.62 6.99
N TYR A 112 6.22 -17.30 8.21
CA TYR A 112 6.64 -16.09 8.91
C TYR A 112 7.41 -16.46 10.16
N GLU A 113 8.48 -15.73 10.41
CA GLU A 113 9.29 -15.87 11.62
C GLU A 113 9.34 -14.57 12.41
N HIS A 114 9.64 -14.70 13.70
CA HIS A 114 9.94 -13.59 14.57
C HIS A 114 11.35 -13.72 15.09
N PHE A 115 12.05 -12.59 15.16
CA PHE A 115 13.33 -12.50 15.86
C PHE A 115 13.26 -11.43 16.94
N HIS A 116 14.09 -11.58 17.95
CA HIS A 116 14.21 -10.64 19.05
C HIS A 116 15.66 -10.19 19.16
N ALA A 117 15.88 -8.88 19.25
CA ALA A 117 17.19 -8.30 19.42
C ALA A 117 17.15 -7.23 20.51
N THR A 118 18.23 -7.16 21.28
CA THR A 118 18.49 -6.04 22.19
C THR A 118 19.63 -5.23 21.62
N VAL A 119 19.47 -3.92 21.55
CA VAL A 119 20.48 -2.96 21.07
C VAL A 119 20.51 -1.76 22.00
N ASP A 120 21.61 -1.02 21.99
CA ASP A 120 21.74 0.19 22.79
C ASP A 120 21.07 1.37 22.08
N VAL A 121 21.13 1.38 20.74
CA VAL A 121 20.51 2.40 19.88
C VAL A 121 19.80 1.73 18.69
N LEU A 122 18.55 2.09 18.48
CA LEU A 122 17.78 1.76 17.27
C LEU A 122 17.62 3.03 16.42
N VAL A 123 18.05 2.97 15.17
CA VAL A 123 17.87 4.02 14.18
C VAL A 123 16.82 3.58 13.17
N VAL A 124 15.75 4.36 13.03
CA VAL A 124 14.70 4.13 12.05
C VAL A 124 14.87 5.13 10.90
N GLY A 125 15.17 4.61 9.72
CA GLY A 125 15.50 5.36 8.51
C GLY A 125 16.98 5.27 8.16
N GLY A 126 17.26 4.72 6.99
CA GLY A 126 18.59 4.59 6.38
C GLY A 126 19.01 5.79 5.53
N GLY A 127 18.38 6.96 5.74
CA GLY A 127 18.77 8.23 5.12
C GLY A 127 20.08 8.79 5.68
N VAL A 128 20.62 9.85 5.05
CA VAL A 128 21.88 10.50 5.47
C VAL A 128 21.91 10.81 6.98
N ALA A 129 20.84 11.38 7.52
CA ALA A 129 20.74 11.68 8.96
C ALA A 129 20.78 10.42 9.84
N GLY A 130 20.07 9.36 9.44
CA GLY A 130 20.04 8.10 10.17
C GLY A 130 21.40 7.39 10.13
N LEU A 131 22.04 7.35 8.96
CA LEU A 131 23.37 6.78 8.80
C LEU A 131 24.43 7.54 9.61
N GLN A 132 24.38 8.88 9.66
CA GLN A 132 25.28 9.67 10.49
C GLN A 132 25.04 9.45 11.99
N ALA A 133 23.78 9.34 12.41
CA ALA A 133 23.44 9.00 13.79
C ALA A 133 23.97 7.61 14.18
N ALA A 134 23.77 6.62 13.31
CA ALA A 134 24.25 5.25 13.51
C ALA A 134 25.78 5.20 13.57
N LEU A 135 26.48 5.89 12.65
CA LEU A 135 27.94 5.97 12.62
C LEU A 135 28.49 6.59 13.91
N SER A 136 27.88 7.69 14.37
CA SER A 136 28.30 8.38 15.59
C SER A 136 28.12 7.51 16.83
N ALA A 137 26.96 6.86 16.97
CA ALA A 137 26.67 5.95 18.07
C ALA A 137 27.59 4.71 18.04
N GLY A 138 27.81 4.11 16.86
CA GLY A 138 28.73 2.98 16.70
C GLY A 138 30.18 3.33 17.03
N ARG A 139 30.65 4.52 16.63
CA ARG A 139 32.00 5.02 17.00
C ARG A 139 32.14 5.26 18.51
N ALA A 140 31.05 5.55 19.21
CA ALA A 140 31.03 5.63 20.67
C ALA A 140 30.98 4.26 21.37
N GLY A 141 30.95 3.15 20.62
CA GLY A 141 30.95 1.79 21.14
C GLY A 141 29.55 1.21 21.39
N ALA A 142 28.47 1.90 21.01
CA ALA A 142 27.12 1.39 21.14
C ALA A 142 26.85 0.27 20.12
N ARG A 143 26.08 -0.74 20.52
CA ARG A 143 25.48 -1.70 19.60
C ARG A 143 24.26 -1.06 18.93
N VAL A 144 24.37 -0.79 17.63
CA VAL A 144 23.36 -0.07 16.84
C VAL A 144 22.64 -1.01 15.88
N MET A 145 21.32 -0.90 15.80
CA MET A 145 20.52 -1.46 14.70
C MET A 145 19.96 -0.33 13.86
N VAL A 146 20.09 -0.44 12.54
CA VAL A 146 19.49 0.50 11.57
C VAL A 146 18.42 -0.25 10.78
N MET A 147 17.24 0.34 10.68
CA MET A 147 16.13 -0.20 9.90
C MET A 147 15.77 0.78 8.78
N GLU A 148 15.74 0.28 7.54
CA GLU A 148 15.32 1.03 6.35
C GLU A 148 14.17 0.27 5.68
N GLN A 149 13.17 1.01 5.20
CA GLN A 149 11.98 0.41 4.58
C GLN A 149 12.22 0.03 3.11
N THR A 150 13.22 0.63 2.46
CA THR A 150 13.60 0.39 1.07
C THR A 150 14.81 -0.54 0.95
N ALA A 151 15.07 -1.04 -0.25
CA ALA A 151 16.23 -1.89 -0.53
C ALA A 151 17.57 -1.11 -0.58
N HIS A 152 17.54 0.22 -0.52
CA HIS A 152 18.71 1.07 -0.72
C HIS A 152 18.93 2.03 0.44
N TRP A 153 20.20 2.24 0.79
CA TRP A 153 20.60 3.27 1.75
C TRP A 153 20.58 4.66 1.12
N GLY A 154 20.63 5.70 1.96
CA GLY A 154 20.71 7.09 1.53
C GLY A 154 19.38 7.83 1.57
N GLY A 155 18.25 7.11 1.74
CA GLY A 155 16.92 7.70 1.84
C GLY A 155 16.61 8.47 0.55
N ARG A 156 16.47 9.79 0.64
CA ARG A 156 16.22 10.63 -0.54
C ARG A 156 17.48 11.00 -1.34
N ALA A 157 18.69 10.80 -0.81
CA ALA A 157 19.92 11.26 -1.46
C ALA A 157 20.12 10.72 -2.89
N PRO A 158 19.77 9.47 -3.25
CA PRO A 158 19.85 9.00 -4.63
C PRO A 158 18.94 9.75 -5.62
N VAL A 159 17.89 10.42 -5.11
CA VAL A 159 16.91 11.18 -5.91
C VAL A 159 17.20 12.68 -5.86
N ASP A 160 17.45 13.22 -4.67
CA ASP A 160 17.72 14.64 -4.43
C ASP A 160 19.15 15.03 -4.84
N GLY A 161 20.04 14.05 -5.01
CA GLY A 161 21.46 14.24 -5.27
C GLY A 161 22.21 14.77 -4.05
N GLY A 162 23.33 15.45 -4.30
CA GLY A 162 24.23 15.98 -3.28
C GLY A 162 25.65 15.45 -3.45
N THR A 163 26.48 15.63 -2.42
CA THR A 163 27.79 15.00 -2.33
C THR A 163 28.03 14.49 -0.90
N ILE A 164 28.66 13.32 -0.79
CA ILE A 164 29.16 12.76 0.46
C ILE A 164 30.67 12.63 0.31
N ASP A 165 31.44 13.37 1.12
CA ASP A 165 32.91 13.43 1.05
C ASP A 165 33.45 13.74 -0.38
N GLY A 166 32.69 14.54 -1.14
CA GLY A 166 33.02 14.90 -2.52
C GLY A 166 32.66 13.86 -3.58
N MET A 167 32.04 12.74 -3.19
CA MET A 167 31.52 11.70 -4.08
C MET A 167 30.02 11.88 -4.30
N ALA A 168 29.51 11.37 -5.43
CA ALA A 168 28.06 11.29 -5.64
C ALA A 168 27.44 10.32 -4.61
N PRO A 169 26.26 10.65 -4.06
CA PRO A 169 25.57 9.85 -3.06
C PRO A 169 25.02 8.53 -3.61
#